data_AF-A0A3D5Y6G4-F1
#
_entry.id   AF-A0A3D5Y6G4-F1
#
_cell.length_a   1.000
_cell.length_b   1.000
_cell.length_c   1.000
_cell.angle_alpha   90.00
_cell.angle_beta   90.00
_cell.angle_gamma   90.00
#
_symmetry.space_group_name_H-M   'P 1'
#
loop_
_entity.id
_entity.type
_entity.pdbx_description
1 polymer ?
#
loop_
_entity_poly.entity_id
_entity_poly.type
_entity_poly.pdbx_seq_one_letter_code
_entity_poly.pdbx_strand_id
1 'polypeptide(L)'
;MASKIKNIIIFTIIAASLILIYIFFIKKAPEEENFISSSNTASSDTNTLQQNSLIARDFLSVLLSVKSIKLNDTIFSDGAFVQLHDSSILLTSPSPGDQGRLNPFAPIGYEAAITPPPPAPPTPPSEENKPN
;
A
#
# COMPACT_ATOMS: atom_id res chain seq x y z
N MET A 1 35.24 43.55 -34.56
CA MET A 1 34.29 42.82 -33.67
C MET A 1 33.68 41.57 -34.32
N ALA A 2 33.50 41.51 -35.65
CA ALA A 2 32.81 40.40 -36.33
C ALA A 2 33.49 39.01 -36.23
N SER A 3 34.83 38.95 -36.14
CA SER A 3 35.57 37.67 -36.14
C SER A 3 35.44 36.89 -34.83
N LYS A 4 35.28 37.58 -33.69
CA LYS A 4 35.08 36.94 -32.38
C LYS A 4 33.70 36.28 -32.29
N ILE A 5 32.67 36.91 -32.87
CA ILE A 5 31.32 36.36 -32.99
C ILE A 5 31.32 35.10 -33.86
N LYS A 6 32.05 35.07 -34.98
CA LYS A 6 32.15 33.88 -35.83
C LYS A 6 32.78 32.70 -35.10
N ASN A 7 33.87 32.94 -34.37
CA ASN A 7 34.51 31.88 -33.58
C ASN A 7 33.61 31.38 -32.45
N ILE A 8 32.84 32.28 -31.81
CA ILE A 8 31.83 31.88 -30.81
C ILE A 8 30.79 30.96 -31.45
N ILE A 9 30.25 31.31 -32.62
CA ILE A 9 29.20 30.54 -33.30
C ILE A 9 29.72 29.16 -33.70
N ILE A 10 30.93 29.07 -34.26
CA ILE A 10 31.56 27.78 -34.60
C ILE A 10 31.70 26.91 -33.36
N PHE A 11 32.16 27.49 -32.25
CA PHE A 11 32.33 26.75 -31.00
C PHE A 11 31.00 26.23 -30.46
N THR A 12 29.95 27.05 -30.51
CA THR A 12 28.60 26.65 -30.07
C THR A 12 28.04 25.50 -30.90
N ILE A 13 28.23 25.54 -32.23
CA ILE A 13 27.78 24.47 -33.13
C ILE A 13 28.50 23.16 -32.81
N ILE A 14 29.82 23.19 -32.62
CA ILE A 14 30.61 22.00 -32.29
C ILE A 14 30.18 21.41 -30.95
N ALA A 15 29.98 22.25 -29.93
CA ALA A 15 29.51 21.81 -28.61
C ALA A 15 28.12 21.16 -28.70
N ALA A 16 27.19 21.76 -29.43
CA ALA A 16 25.85 21.22 -29.63
C ALA A 16 25.89 19.87 -30.38
N SER A 17 26.73 19.74 -31.42
CA SER A 17 26.91 18.46 -32.14
C SER A 17 27.46 17.36 -31.23
N LEU A 18 28.44 17.66 -30.37
CA LEU A 18 29.00 16.68 -29.43
C LEU A 18 27.95 16.20 -28.41
N ILE A 19 27.12 17.12 -27.91
CA ILE A 19 26.02 16.78 -26.98
C ILE A 19 25.00 15.86 -27.66
N LEU A 20 24.62 16.14 -28.91
CA LEU A 20 23.72 15.26 -29.67
C LEU A 20 24.33 13.87 -29.83
N ILE A 21 25.59 13.78 -30.27
CA ILE A 21 26.27 12.49 -30.44
C ILE A 21 26.29 11.72 -29.12
N TYR A 22 26.58 12.38 -28.00
CA TYR A 22 26.57 11.74 -26.68
C TYR A 22 25.21 11.15 -26.31
N ILE A 23 24.13 11.92 -26.50
CA ILE A 23 22.77 11.48 -26.14
C ILE A 23 22.28 10.35 -27.07
N PHE A 24 22.59 10.41 -28.36
CA PHE A 24 22.10 9.42 -29.33
C PHE A 24 22.93 8.15 -29.43
N PHE A 25 24.26 8.23 -29.22
CA PHE A 25 25.16 7.08 -29.43
C PHE A 25 25.80 6.52 -28.16
N ILE A 26 26.07 7.35 -27.14
CA ILE A 26 26.81 6.91 -25.94
C ILE A 26 25.88 6.65 -24.76
N LYS A 27 24.81 7.42 -24.62
CA LYS A 27 23.83 7.23 -23.54
C LYS A 27 22.99 5.98 -23.82
N LYS A 28 23.43 4.84 -23.26
CA LYS A 28 22.62 3.63 -23.18
C LYS A 28 21.33 3.92 -22.43
N ALA A 29 20.21 3.38 -22.92
CA ALA A 29 18.96 3.40 -22.18
C ALA A 29 19.18 2.74 -20.81
N PRO A 30 18.65 3.30 -19.71
CA PRO A 30 18.71 2.65 -18.41
C PRO A 30 18.08 1.25 -18.55
N GLU A 31 18.78 0.22 -18.09
CA GLU A 31 18.23 -1.13 -18.05
C GLU A 31 16.98 -1.10 -17.18
N GLU A 32 15.83 -1.48 -17.76
CA GLU A 32 14.61 -1.62 -16.98
C GLU A 32 14.77 -2.87 -16.10
N GLU A 33 14.77 -2.67 -14.77
CA GLU A 33 14.91 -3.74 -13.78
C GLU A 33 13.77 -4.76 -13.97
N ASN A 34 14.11 -5.95 -14.45
CA ASN A 34 13.15 -7.05 -14.54
C ASN A 34 12.84 -7.57 -13.14
N PHE A 35 11.60 -7.36 -12.69
CA PHE A 35 11.12 -7.86 -11.40
C PHE A 35 10.98 -9.39 -11.43
N ILE A 36 11.65 -10.06 -10.50
CA ILE A 36 11.61 -11.50 -10.31
C ILE A 36 10.39 -11.83 -9.45
N SER A 37 9.47 -12.66 -9.96
CA SER A 37 8.36 -13.22 -9.17
C SER A 37 8.80 -14.46 -8.40
N SER A 38 8.71 -14.42 -7.08
CA SER A 38 8.87 -15.59 -6.21
C SER A 38 7.55 -16.36 -6.14
N SER A 39 7.50 -17.58 -6.69
CA SER A 39 6.32 -18.44 -6.56
C SER A 39 6.32 -19.11 -5.18
N ASN A 40 5.40 -18.71 -4.29
CA ASN A 40 5.13 -19.48 -3.08
C ASN A 40 4.40 -20.77 -3.46
N THR A 41 5.02 -21.91 -3.15
CA THR A 41 4.45 -23.25 -3.27
C THR A 41 3.39 -23.46 -2.19
N ALA A 42 2.13 -23.12 -2.51
CA ALA A 42 0.97 -23.63 -1.78
C ALA A 42 0.34 -24.76 -2.61
N SER A 43 0.29 -25.97 -2.03
CA SER A 43 -0.41 -27.12 -2.61
C SER A 43 -1.86 -26.76 -2.93
N SER A 44 -2.26 -26.95 -4.18
CA SER A 44 -3.66 -26.93 -4.61
C SER A 44 -3.84 -27.84 -5.82
N ASP A 45 -5.05 -28.36 -5.98
CA ASP A 45 -5.44 -29.31 -7.02
C ASP A 45 -4.91 -28.93 -8.42
N THR A 46 -4.34 -29.90 -9.11
CA THR A 46 -3.62 -29.71 -10.38
C THR A 46 -4.50 -29.14 -11.51
N ASN A 47 -5.82 -29.32 -11.44
CA ASN A 47 -6.76 -28.77 -12.42
C ASN A 47 -7.10 -27.29 -12.16
N THR A 48 -7.14 -26.84 -10.90
CA THR A 48 -7.39 -25.43 -10.54
C THR A 48 -6.10 -24.61 -10.59
N LEU A 49 -4.94 -25.21 -10.30
CA LEU A 49 -3.63 -24.55 -10.44
C LEU A 49 -3.30 -24.14 -11.87
N GLN A 50 -3.65 -24.95 -12.89
CA GLN A 50 -3.38 -24.59 -14.28
C GLN A 50 -4.22 -23.41 -14.75
N GLN A 51 -5.52 -23.37 -14.40
CA GLN A 51 -6.40 -22.25 -14.73
C GLN A 51 -6.00 -20.98 -13.94
N ASN A 52 -5.69 -21.11 -12.65
CA ASN A 52 -5.24 -20.00 -11.82
C ASN A 52 -3.88 -19.45 -12.26
N SER A 53 -2.98 -20.30 -12.77
CA SER A 53 -1.67 -19.89 -13.31
C SER A 53 -1.82 -19.05 -14.58
N LEU A 54 -2.74 -19.40 -15.48
CA LEU A 54 -3.02 -18.60 -16.68
C LEU A 54 -3.62 -17.25 -16.31
N ILE A 55 -4.62 -17.24 -15.42
CA ILE A 55 -5.27 -16.00 -14.95
C ILE A 55 -4.28 -15.10 -14.21
N ALA A 56 -3.41 -15.67 -13.37
CA ALA A 56 -2.37 -14.93 -12.67
C ALA A 56 -1.35 -14.33 -13.65
N ARG A 57 -0.94 -15.07 -14.69
CA ARG A 57 -0.01 -14.58 -15.72
C ARG A 57 -0.61 -13.42 -16.52
N ASP A 58 -1.87 -13.54 -16.90
CA ASP A 58 -2.56 -12.49 -17.65
C ASP A 58 -2.75 -11.23 -16.80
N PHE A 59 -3.14 -11.38 -15.53
CA PHE A 59 -3.23 -10.27 -14.59
C PHE A 59 -1.88 -9.60 -14.33
N LEU A 60 -0.83 -10.40 -14.10
CA LEU A 60 0.53 -9.90 -13.86
C LEU A 60 1.07 -9.18 -15.11
N SER A 61 0.78 -9.68 -16.31
CA SER A 61 1.08 -9.02 -17.59
C SER A 61 0.37 -7.66 -17.69
N VAL A 62 -0.91 -7.59 -17.33
CA VAL A 62 -1.65 -6.32 -17.28
C VAL A 62 -1.03 -5.37 -16.26
N LEU A 63 -0.69 -5.82 -15.05
CA LEU A 63 -0.07 -4.99 -14.03
C LEU A 63 1.30 -4.46 -14.47
N LEU A 64 2.11 -5.32 -15.10
CA LEU A 64 3.40 -4.94 -15.68
C LEU A 64 3.26 -3.98 -16.88
N SER A 65 2.16 -4.07 -17.64
CA SER A 65 1.90 -3.18 -18.77
C SER A 65 1.56 -1.75 -18.34
N VAL A 66 1.12 -1.56 -17.09
CA VAL A 66 0.83 -0.24 -16.53
C VAL A 66 2.14 0.46 -16.17
N LYS A 67 2.75 1.13 -17.15
CA LYS A 67 3.99 1.91 -16.98
C LYS A 67 3.83 3.20 -16.17
N SER A 68 2.61 3.74 -16.12
CA SER A 68 2.32 5.07 -15.56
C SER A 68 0.85 5.17 -15.20
N ILE A 69 0.54 5.34 -13.91
CA ILE A 69 -0.81 5.69 -13.43
C ILE A 69 -0.81 7.19 -13.20
N LYS A 70 -1.53 7.93 -14.04
CA LYS A 70 -1.81 9.35 -13.78
C LYS A 70 -3.10 9.44 -13.00
N LEU A 71 -3.02 9.84 -11.73
CA LEU A 71 -4.21 10.24 -11.00
C LEU A 71 -4.69 11.59 -11.52
N ASN A 72 -6.02 11.73 -11.59
CA ASN A 72 -6.63 12.99 -11.91
C ASN A 72 -6.77 13.80 -10.62
N ASP A 73 -5.98 14.87 -10.48
CA ASP A 73 -5.99 15.72 -9.29
C ASP A 73 -7.30 16.51 -9.12
N THR A 74 -8.18 16.53 -10.13
CA THR A 74 -9.49 17.18 -10.00
C THR A 74 -10.38 16.47 -8.97
N ILE A 75 -10.11 15.20 -8.63
CA ILE A 75 -10.87 14.50 -7.58
C ILE A 75 -10.74 15.21 -6.23
N PHE A 76 -9.61 15.88 -5.96
CA PHE A 76 -9.39 16.59 -4.70
C PHE A 76 -10.17 17.91 -4.61
N SER A 77 -10.66 18.40 -5.75
CA SER A 77 -11.55 19.57 -5.83
C SER A 77 -13.03 19.19 -5.86
N ASP A 78 -13.36 17.90 -5.92
CA ASP A 78 -14.75 17.43 -5.87
C ASP A 78 -15.33 17.70 -4.48
N GLY A 79 -16.54 18.24 -4.43
CA GLY A 79 -17.27 18.46 -3.19
C GLY A 79 -17.46 17.16 -2.38
N ALA A 80 -17.52 15.99 -3.02
CA ALA A 80 -17.58 14.70 -2.34
C ALA A 80 -16.27 14.35 -1.61
N PHE A 81 -15.11 14.66 -2.20
CA PHE A 81 -13.82 14.44 -1.57
C PHE A 81 -13.57 15.45 -0.45
N VAL A 82 -13.95 16.72 -0.65
CA VAL A 82 -13.85 17.77 0.38
C VAL A 82 -14.71 17.46 1.61
N GLN A 83 -15.84 16.77 1.42
CA GLN A 83 -16.72 16.34 2.50
C GLN A 83 -16.28 15.03 3.18
N LEU A 84 -15.25 14.36 2.67
CA LEU A 84 -14.73 13.13 3.27
C LEU A 84 -13.99 13.46 4.56
N HIS A 85 -14.69 13.38 5.69
CA HIS A 85 -14.09 13.49 7.00
C HIS A 85 -13.61 12.11 7.47
N ASP A 86 -12.32 12.00 7.79
CA ASP A 86 -11.81 10.85 8.53
C ASP A 86 -12.40 10.83 9.94
N SER A 87 -12.96 9.69 10.33
CA SER A 87 -13.53 9.46 11.67
C SER A 87 -12.55 8.65 12.49
N SER A 88 -11.39 9.25 12.77
CA SER A 88 -10.37 8.60 13.58
C SER A 88 -10.82 8.58 15.05
N ILE A 89 -10.99 7.39 15.62
CA ILE A 89 -11.23 7.21 17.05
C ILE A 89 -9.91 6.96 17.77
N LEU A 90 -9.70 7.62 18.91
CA LEU A 90 -8.54 7.38 19.74
C LEU A 90 -8.76 6.08 20.51
N LEU A 91 -7.98 5.05 20.19
CA LEU A 91 -7.99 3.78 20.90
C LEU A 91 -7.34 3.99 22.28
N THR A 92 -8.12 4.49 23.24
CA THR A 92 -7.75 4.38 24.65
C THR A 92 -7.65 2.90 25.00
N SER A 93 -6.67 2.53 25.83
CA SER A 93 -6.34 1.14 26.18
C SER A 93 -7.58 0.26 26.30
N PRO A 94 -7.59 -0.94 25.68
CA PRO A 94 -8.80 -1.72 25.44
C PRO A 94 -9.56 -1.93 26.75
N SER A 95 -10.78 -1.38 26.81
CA SER A 95 -11.70 -1.71 27.88
C SER A 95 -12.07 -3.20 27.79
N PRO A 96 -12.35 -3.91 28.89
CA PRO A 96 -12.83 -5.29 28.87
C PRO A 96 -14.21 -5.37 28.18
N GLY A 97 -14.23 -5.36 26.84
CA GLY A 97 -15.44 -5.23 26.01
C GLY A 97 -15.16 -4.76 24.59
N ASP A 98 -14.03 -4.09 24.35
CA ASP A 98 -13.62 -3.61 23.00
C ASP A 98 -12.89 -4.67 22.16
N GLN A 99 -12.70 -5.87 22.71
CA GLN A 99 -12.09 -6.97 21.96
C GLN A 99 -13.13 -7.56 21.02
N GLY A 100 -12.88 -7.47 19.72
CA GLY A 100 -13.74 -8.08 18.69
C GLY A 100 -13.91 -9.59 18.90
N ARG A 101 -14.84 -10.19 18.14
CA ARG A 101 -15.06 -11.64 18.20
C ARG A 101 -13.74 -12.38 17.93
N LEU A 102 -13.52 -13.47 18.66
CA LEU A 102 -12.41 -14.40 18.40
C LEU A 102 -12.41 -14.79 16.92
N ASN A 103 -11.24 -14.71 16.29
CA ASN A 103 -11.07 -15.03 14.89
C ASN A 103 -11.30 -16.54 14.66
N PRO A 104 -12.39 -16.96 14.00
CA PRO A 104 -12.69 -18.38 13.81
C PRO A 104 -11.77 -19.07 12.80
N PHE A 105 -10.90 -18.30 12.13
CA PHE A 105 -9.90 -18.79 11.19
C PHE A 105 -8.48 -18.74 11.77
N ALA A 106 -8.32 -18.35 13.05
CA ALA A 106 -7.02 -18.43 13.71
C ALA A 106 -6.61 -19.91 13.88
N PRO A 107 -5.34 -20.27 13.64
CA PRO A 107 -4.83 -21.57 13.99
C PRO A 107 -5.06 -21.85 15.48
N ILE A 108 -5.44 -23.08 15.80
CA ILE A 108 -5.57 -23.56 17.18
C ILE A 108 -4.29 -23.25 17.98
N GLY A 109 -4.45 -22.63 19.15
CA GLY A 109 -3.35 -22.21 20.02
C GLY A 109 -3.06 -20.69 20.02
N TYR A 110 -3.83 -19.89 19.27
CA TYR A 110 -3.76 -18.42 19.28
C TYR A 110 -4.88 -17.74 20.07
N GLU A 111 -5.58 -18.44 20.99
CA GLU A 111 -6.47 -17.79 21.95
C GLU A 111 -5.67 -16.86 22.88
N ALA A 112 -5.91 -15.55 22.77
CA ALA A 112 -5.51 -14.61 23.80
C ALA A 112 -6.22 -14.99 25.10
N ALA A 113 -5.46 -15.33 26.15
CA ALA A 113 -5.98 -15.73 27.44
C ALA A 113 -6.85 -14.60 28.04
N ILE A 114 -8.16 -14.77 27.98
CA ILE A 114 -9.10 -13.90 28.67
C ILE A 114 -8.96 -14.21 30.15
N THR A 115 -8.23 -13.38 30.89
CA THR A 115 -8.19 -13.49 32.35
C THR A 115 -9.54 -12.99 32.86
N PRO A 116 -10.38 -13.82 33.51
CA PRO A 116 -11.64 -13.36 34.04
C PRO A 116 -11.39 -12.29 35.12
N PRO A 117 -12.22 -11.24 35.19
CA PRO A 117 -12.10 -10.26 36.26
C PRO A 117 -12.32 -10.95 37.63
N PRO A 118 -11.62 -10.50 38.68
CA PRO A 118 -11.78 -11.05 40.02
C PRO A 118 -13.24 -10.95 40.49
N PRO A 119 -13.75 -11.95 41.24
CA PRO A 119 -15.13 -11.95 41.71
C PRO A 119 -15.41 -10.69 42.54
N ALA A 120 -16.54 -10.04 42.25
CA ALA A 120 -16.98 -8.87 43.00
C ALA A 120 -17.10 -9.19 44.50
N PRO A 121 -16.71 -8.27 45.39
CA PRO A 121 -16.93 -8.43 46.83
C PRO A 121 -18.42 -8.66 47.13
N PRO A 122 -18.76 -9.51 48.13
CA PRO A 122 -20.14 -9.73 48.49
C PRO A 122 -20.79 -8.42 48.94
N THR A 123 -21.86 -8.03 48.26
CA THR A 123 -22.71 -6.90 48.64
C THR A 123 -23.26 -7.12 50.05
N PRO A 124 -23.08 -6.18 51.00
CA PRO A 124 -23.70 -6.29 52.31
C PRO A 124 -25.23 -6.28 52.17
N PRO A 125 -25.96 -7.01 53.04
CA PRO A 125 -27.42 -7.13 52.93
C PRO A 125 -28.09 -5.78 53.14
N SER A 126 -29.00 -5.42 52.23
CA SER A 126 -29.89 -4.27 52.37
C SER A 126 -30.66 -4.36 53.68
N GLU A 127 -30.51 -3.33 54.51
CA GLU A 127 -31.31 -3.11 55.71
C GLU A 127 -32.75 -2.80 55.30
N GLU A 128 -33.63 -3.75 55.58
CA GLU A 128 -35.07 -3.70 55.29
C GLU A 128 -35.73 -2.64 56.17
N ASN A 129 -36.15 -1.55 55.51
CA ASN A 129 -36.83 -0.41 56.13
C ASN A 129 -38.24 -0.84 56.60
N LYS A 130 -38.43 -0.92 57.92
CA LYS A 130 -39.73 -1.22 58.56
C LYS A 130 -40.58 0.06 58.66
N PRO A 131 -41.80 0.10 58.10
CA PRO A 131 -42.69 1.24 58.27
C PRO A 131 -43.34 1.25 59.66
N ASN A 132 -43.58 2.47 60.13
CA ASN A 132 -44.12 2.88 61.44
C ASN A 132 -45.65 2.70 61.52
#